data_AF-A0A7X3G7C0-F1
#
_entry.id   AF-A0A7X3G7C0-F1
#
_cell.length_a   1.000
_cell.length_b   1.000
_cell.length_c   1.000
_cell.angle_alpha   90.00
_cell.angle_beta   90.00
_cell.angle_gamma   90.00
#
_symmetry.space_group_name_H-M   'P 1'
#
loop_
_entity.id
_entity.type
_entity.pdbx_description
1 polymer ?
#
loop_
_entity_poly.entity_id
_entity_poly.type
_entity_poly.pdbx_seq_one_letter_code
_entity_poly.pdbx_strand_id
1 'polypeptide(L)'
;MNEPLFSMKNRWFTISVAAVVIIAAAAAAIGFVWLPRAHARDAMASIWESICSAAGAPAPYRSPDQPDEKAIYPTSVIVSSEFTGPIDNVAVGRGATLALQCSMCHGARGTASAGTNAPHLAGQPPSSTYKQLRDFKSGHRPSAVMQPLATNLSDQDMRDLAAFYSQQQRETLVAHAGIQVEVPRIVSNGSPMRNVGACATCHSPGVARVATPIIDGLPAAYMVDQLNAFKSGRRANDINQQMRNAVHGLTDQEIEVVAKYYASR
;
A
#
# COMPACT_ATOMS: atom_id res chain seq x y z
N MET A 1 2.07 14.89 -74.64
CA MET A 1 0.98 14.88 -73.65
C MET A 1 1.57 14.41 -72.33
N ASN A 2 2.22 15.31 -71.57
CA ASN A 2 2.84 14.98 -70.29
C ASN A 2 2.26 15.94 -69.24
N GLU A 3 1.06 15.65 -68.74
CA GLU A 3 0.63 16.32 -67.51
C GLU A 3 1.37 15.69 -66.33
N PRO A 4 2.02 16.51 -65.48
CA PRO A 4 2.77 15.99 -64.35
C PRO A 4 1.83 15.25 -63.37
N LEU A 5 2.15 13.98 -63.09
CA LEU A 5 1.36 13.08 -62.25
C LEU A 5 1.14 13.61 -60.83
N PHE A 6 2.11 14.36 -60.28
CA PHE A 6 2.05 14.97 -58.95
C PHE A 6 1.81 16.47 -59.07
N SER A 7 0.61 16.85 -59.52
CA SER A 7 0.23 18.24 -59.68
C SER A 7 -1.15 18.49 -59.10
N MET A 8 -1.31 19.59 -58.36
CA MET A 8 -2.61 20.03 -57.86
C MET A 8 -3.58 20.44 -58.98
N LYS A 9 -3.10 20.53 -60.23
CA LYS A 9 -3.95 20.72 -61.42
C LYS A 9 -4.52 19.40 -61.95
N ASN A 10 -3.91 18.26 -61.62
CA ASN A 10 -4.43 16.94 -62.00
C ASN A 10 -5.58 16.56 -61.05
N ARG A 11 -6.79 16.48 -61.61
CA ARG A 11 -8.02 16.19 -60.87
C ARG A 11 -7.97 14.83 -60.15
N TRP A 12 -7.31 13.83 -60.74
CA TRP A 12 -7.19 12.50 -60.12
C TRP A 12 -6.25 12.50 -58.91
N PHE A 13 -5.16 13.28 -58.99
CA PHE A 13 -4.23 13.45 -57.87
C PHE A 13 -4.89 14.21 -56.72
N THR A 14 -5.59 15.31 -57.00
CA THR A 14 -6.27 16.10 -55.96
C THR A 14 -7.42 15.33 -55.31
N ILE A 15 -8.20 14.56 -56.08
CA ILE A 15 -9.25 13.70 -55.51
C ILE A 15 -8.63 12.63 -54.60
N SER A 16 -7.52 12.00 -55.01
CA SER A 16 -6.88 10.95 -54.21
C SER A 16 -6.29 11.50 -52.90
N VAL A 17 -5.61 12.65 -52.96
CA VAL A 17 -5.06 13.31 -51.77
C VAL A 17 -6.19 13.77 -50.84
N ALA A 18 -7.26 14.36 -51.38
CA ALA A 18 -8.41 14.77 -50.59
C ALA A 18 -9.09 13.58 -49.91
N ALA A 19 -9.25 12.45 -50.60
CA ALA A 19 -9.81 11.23 -50.03
C ALA A 19 -8.97 10.70 -48.87
N VAL A 20 -7.63 10.64 -49.01
CA VAL A 20 -6.73 10.20 -47.94
C VAL A 20 -6.80 11.14 -46.73
N VAL A 21 -6.83 12.45 -46.95
CA VAL A 21 -6.95 13.44 -45.87
C VAL A 21 -8.29 13.30 -45.13
N ILE A 22 -9.39 13.09 -45.86
CA ILE A 22 -10.72 12.89 -45.27
C ILE A 22 -10.74 11.60 -44.43
N ILE A 23 -10.18 10.50 -44.93
CA ILE A 23 -10.11 9.23 -44.18
C ILE A 23 -9.26 9.41 -42.91
N ALA A 24 -8.11 10.07 -43.00
CA ALA A 24 -7.25 10.32 -41.84
C ALA A 24 -7.94 11.20 -40.79
N ALA A 25 -8.63 12.26 -41.23
CA ALA A 25 -9.39 13.14 -40.34
C ALA A 25 -10.57 12.41 -39.68
N ALA A 26 -11.29 11.57 -40.43
CA ALA A 26 -12.37 10.74 -39.90
C ALA A 26 -11.85 9.73 -38.86
N ALA A 27 -10.73 9.04 -39.15
CA ALA A 27 -10.10 8.12 -38.22
C ALA A 27 -9.64 8.84 -36.93
N ALA A 28 -9.06 10.03 -37.04
CA ALA A 28 -8.68 10.83 -35.89
C ALA A 28 -9.89 11.31 -35.06
N ALA A 29 -10.97 11.74 -35.72
CA ALA A 29 -12.20 12.13 -35.03
C ALA A 29 -12.85 10.93 -34.30
N ILE A 30 -12.85 9.75 -34.91
CA ILE A 30 -13.35 8.52 -34.29
C ILE A 30 -12.47 8.14 -33.09
N GLY A 31 -11.14 8.12 -33.27
CA GLY A 31 -10.17 7.72 -32.26
C GLY A 31 -10.06 8.65 -31.05
N PHE A 32 -9.99 9.96 -31.30
CA PHE A 32 -9.66 10.96 -30.27
C PHE A 32 -10.87 11.74 -29.75
N VAL A 33 -12.02 11.69 -30.43
CA VAL A 33 -13.20 12.47 -30.04
C VAL A 33 -14.40 11.56 -29.74
N TRP A 34 -14.71 10.61 -30.62
CA TRP A 34 -15.90 9.77 -30.48
C TRP A 34 -15.70 8.61 -29.49
N LEU A 35 -14.67 7.78 -29.66
CA LEU A 35 -14.38 6.66 -28.76
C LEU A 35 -14.20 7.10 -27.29
N PRO A 36 -13.45 8.17 -26.97
CA PRO A 36 -13.31 8.62 -25.58
C PRO A 36 -14.61 9.12 -24.96
N ARG A 37 -15.53 9.68 -25.78
CA ARG A 37 -16.85 10.10 -25.32
C ARG A 37 -17.82 8.93 -25.16
N ALA A 38 -17.78 7.96 -26.07
CA ALA A 38 -18.61 6.76 -26.02
C ALA A 38 -18.21 5.84 -24.86
N HIS A 39 -16.92 5.79 -24.51
CA HIS A 39 -16.35 4.97 -23.44
C HIS A 39 -15.94 5.77 -22.19
N ALA A 40 -16.45 7.00 -22.01
CA ALA A 40 -16.08 7.89 -20.91
C ALA A 40 -16.35 7.32 -19.50
N ARG A 41 -17.14 6.24 -19.38
CA ARG A 41 -17.42 5.55 -18.10
C ARG A 41 -16.36 4.51 -17.71
N ASP A 42 -15.51 4.07 -18.64
CA ASP A 42 -14.48 3.04 -18.43
C ASP A 42 -13.04 3.61 -18.43
N ALA A 43 -12.90 4.93 -18.47
CA ALA A 43 -11.63 5.64 -18.64
C ALA A 43 -10.71 5.67 -17.40
N MET A 44 -10.75 4.63 -16.57
CA MET A 44 -9.73 4.33 -15.54
C MET A 44 -9.19 2.90 -15.67
N ALA A 45 -9.30 2.29 -16.85
CA ALA A 45 -8.46 1.14 -17.22
C ALA A 45 -7.05 1.65 -17.54
N SER A 46 -6.04 0.96 -17.02
CA SER A 46 -4.64 1.37 -17.12
C SER A 46 -4.22 1.57 -18.60
N ILE A 47 -3.25 2.46 -18.84
CA ILE A 47 -2.68 2.70 -20.19
C ILE A 47 -2.29 1.37 -20.87
N TRP A 48 -1.91 0.37 -20.07
CA TRP A 48 -1.53 -0.96 -20.52
C TRP A 48 -2.70 -1.78 -21.10
N GLU A 49 -3.89 -1.70 -20.51
CA GLU A 49 -5.10 -2.38 -21.04
C GLU A 49 -5.53 -1.80 -22.38
N SER A 50 -5.35 -0.48 -22.56
CA SER A 50 -5.64 0.20 -23.83
C SER A 50 -4.70 -0.28 -24.95
N ILE A 51 -3.41 -0.50 -24.64
CA ILE A 51 -2.41 -1.02 -25.58
C ILE A 51 -2.72 -2.49 -25.96
N CYS A 52 -3.00 -3.34 -24.96
CA CYS A 52 -3.28 -4.76 -25.18
C CYS A 52 -4.60 -5.00 -25.95
N SER A 53 -5.64 -4.21 -25.67
CA SER A 53 -6.91 -4.20 -26.41
C SER A 53 -6.70 -3.84 -27.89
N ALA A 54 -5.92 -2.78 -28.15
CA ALA A 54 -5.61 -2.35 -29.51
C ALA A 54 -4.82 -3.41 -30.31
N ALA A 55 -4.09 -4.29 -29.63
CA ALA A 55 -3.36 -5.41 -30.22
C ALA A 55 -4.22 -6.67 -30.47
N GLY A 56 -5.53 -6.63 -30.19
CA GLY A 56 -6.45 -7.74 -30.44
C GLY A 56 -6.46 -8.84 -29.38
N ALA A 57 -5.88 -8.58 -28.20
CA ALA A 57 -6.01 -9.50 -27.07
C ALA A 57 -7.46 -9.46 -26.54
N PRO A 58 -8.15 -10.61 -26.41
CA PRO A 58 -9.53 -10.64 -25.92
C PRO A 58 -9.58 -10.19 -24.44
N ALA A 59 -10.36 -9.14 -24.16
CA ALA A 59 -10.68 -8.76 -22.79
C ALA A 59 -11.92 -9.52 -22.29
N PRO A 60 -11.95 -9.97 -21.01
CA PRO A 60 -10.86 -9.90 -20.03
C PRO A 60 -10.17 -11.27 -19.88
N TYR A 61 -8.84 -11.29 -19.98
CA TYR A 61 -8.05 -12.29 -19.26
C TYR A 61 -8.10 -11.94 -17.77
N ARG A 62 -9.23 -12.25 -17.12
CA ARG A 62 -9.38 -12.25 -15.67
C ARG A 62 -8.99 -13.65 -15.22
N SER A 63 -7.78 -13.82 -14.70
CA SER A 63 -7.47 -15.05 -13.97
C SER A 63 -8.52 -15.25 -12.87
N PRO A 64 -9.11 -16.44 -12.70
CA PRO A 64 -10.12 -16.70 -11.66
C PRO A 64 -9.67 -16.33 -10.24
N ASP A 65 -8.37 -16.22 -10.02
CA ASP A 65 -7.74 -15.93 -8.72
C ASP A 65 -7.36 -14.44 -8.50
N GLN A 66 -7.69 -13.52 -9.41
CA GLN A 66 -7.44 -12.09 -9.15
C GLN A 66 -8.56 -11.49 -8.28
N PRO A 67 -8.24 -10.96 -7.08
CA PRO A 67 -9.23 -10.31 -6.23
C PRO A 67 -9.85 -9.12 -6.95
N ASP A 68 -11.16 -8.94 -6.77
CA ASP A 68 -11.89 -7.75 -7.24
C ASP A 68 -11.22 -6.49 -6.66
N GLU A 69 -10.70 -5.64 -7.53
CA GLU A 69 -9.97 -4.41 -7.18
C GLU A 69 -10.81 -3.44 -6.33
N LYS A 70 -12.14 -3.65 -6.29
CA LYS A 70 -13.07 -2.91 -5.41
C LYS A 70 -13.45 -3.63 -4.13
N ALA A 71 -13.21 -4.93 -4.01
CA ALA A 71 -13.62 -5.68 -2.83
C ALA A 71 -12.52 -5.62 -1.77
N ILE A 72 -12.63 -4.60 -0.93
CA ILE A 72 -11.74 -4.34 0.18
C ILE A 72 -12.16 -5.25 1.34
N TYR A 73 -11.43 -6.35 1.54
CA TYR A 73 -11.78 -7.38 2.52
C TYR A 73 -11.08 -7.17 3.87
N PRO A 74 -11.76 -7.48 5.00
CA PRO A 74 -11.11 -7.58 6.30
C PRO A 74 -10.08 -8.72 6.28
N THR A 75 -9.07 -8.64 7.13
CA THR A 75 -8.05 -9.70 7.25
C THR A 75 -8.68 -11.08 7.44
N SER A 76 -8.19 -12.07 6.70
CA SER A 76 -8.53 -13.49 6.89
C SER A 76 -7.62 -14.19 7.90
N VAL A 77 -6.64 -13.47 8.46
CA VAL A 77 -5.66 -14.02 9.39
C VAL A 77 -6.30 -14.16 10.77
N ILE A 78 -6.44 -15.41 11.22
CA ILE A 78 -6.80 -15.72 12.59
C ILE A 78 -5.52 -15.69 13.42
N VAL A 79 -5.46 -14.74 14.34
CA VAL A 79 -4.32 -14.59 15.25
C VAL A 79 -4.59 -15.42 16.50
N SER A 80 -3.93 -16.58 16.60
CA SER A 80 -4.08 -17.52 17.71
C SER A 80 -3.06 -17.27 18.83
N SER A 81 -3.22 -17.96 19.96
CA SER A 81 -2.27 -17.96 21.08
C SER A 81 -0.89 -18.52 20.72
N GLU A 82 -0.74 -19.19 19.57
CA GLU A 82 0.55 -19.68 19.09
C GLU A 82 1.57 -18.55 18.95
N PHE A 83 1.14 -17.35 18.54
CA PHE A 83 2.01 -16.17 18.43
C PHE A 83 2.44 -15.56 19.77
N THR A 84 1.94 -16.08 20.89
CA THR A 84 2.32 -15.68 22.25
C THR A 84 3.21 -16.72 22.94
N GLY A 85 3.48 -17.84 22.27
CA GLY A 85 4.38 -18.88 22.77
C GLY A 85 5.86 -18.47 22.75
N PRO A 86 6.73 -19.33 23.33
CA PRO A 86 8.18 -19.11 23.29
C PRO A 86 8.68 -19.08 21.84
N ILE A 87 9.64 -18.18 21.58
CA ILE A 87 10.24 -18.04 20.25
C ILE A 87 11.39 -19.04 20.10
N ASP A 88 11.32 -19.85 19.04
CA ASP A 88 12.36 -20.82 18.69
C ASP A 88 13.57 -20.13 18.04
N ASN A 89 14.76 -20.38 18.57
CA ASN A 89 16.02 -19.84 18.03
C ASN A 89 16.30 -20.34 16.61
N VAL A 90 15.86 -21.54 16.24
CA VAL A 90 16.02 -22.04 14.87
C VAL A 90 15.16 -21.22 13.90
N ALA A 91 13.92 -20.89 14.29
CA ALA A 91 13.06 -19.98 13.53
C ALA A 91 13.68 -18.58 13.38
N VAL A 92 14.28 -18.03 14.44
CA VAL A 92 15.01 -16.76 14.38
C VAL A 92 16.17 -16.83 13.40
N GLY A 93 16.94 -17.92 13.39
CA GLY A 93 18.05 -18.14 12.46
C GLY A 93 17.61 -18.18 11.00
N ARG A 94 16.56 -18.94 10.67
CA ARG A 94 15.97 -18.97 9.32
C ARG A 94 15.44 -17.60 8.91
N GLY A 95 14.74 -16.93 9.83
CA GLY A 95 14.21 -15.59 9.62
C GLY A 95 15.29 -14.55 9.34
N ALA A 96 16.45 -14.66 9.99
CA ALA A 96 17.59 -13.78 9.75
C ALA A 96 18.12 -13.90 8.31
N THR A 97 18.17 -15.12 7.76
CA THR A 97 18.57 -15.35 6.36
C THR A 97 17.55 -14.75 5.39
N LEU A 98 16.26 -14.96 5.63
CA LEU A 98 15.18 -14.40 4.80
C LEU A 98 15.18 -12.86 4.84
N ALA A 99 15.43 -12.26 6.02
CA ALA A 99 15.42 -10.82 6.24
C ALA A 99 16.49 -10.05 5.44
N LEU A 100 17.51 -10.74 4.90
CA LEU A 100 18.49 -10.14 3.99
C LEU A 100 17.81 -9.49 2.79
N GLN A 101 16.74 -10.09 2.27
CA GLN A 101 15.95 -9.57 1.14
C GLN A 101 15.12 -8.32 1.51
N CYS A 102 14.83 -8.15 2.80
CA CYS A 102 14.02 -7.04 3.32
C CYS A 102 14.89 -5.84 3.76
N SER A 103 16.19 -6.08 3.97
CA SER A 103 17.12 -5.14 4.60
C SER A 103 17.33 -3.85 3.83
N MET A 104 17.16 -3.87 2.50
CA MET A 104 17.32 -2.68 1.65
C MET A 104 16.34 -1.55 2.04
N CYS A 105 15.13 -1.89 2.49
CA CYS A 105 14.13 -0.91 2.89
C CYS A 105 13.98 -0.84 4.41
N HIS A 106 13.94 -1.99 5.09
CA HIS A 106 13.67 -2.07 6.53
C HIS A 106 14.93 -2.05 7.40
N GLY A 107 16.12 -1.99 6.80
CA GLY A 107 17.40 -2.08 7.51
C GLY A 107 17.76 -3.52 7.92
N ALA A 108 19.06 -3.76 8.13
CA ALA A 108 19.58 -5.10 8.44
C ALA A 108 18.99 -5.72 9.72
N ARG A 109 18.63 -4.88 10.70
CA ARG A 109 18.00 -5.28 11.96
C ARG A 109 16.52 -4.91 12.04
N GLY A 110 15.90 -4.51 10.93
CA GLY A 110 14.51 -4.02 10.96
C GLY A 110 14.37 -2.58 11.44
N THR A 111 15.46 -1.82 11.56
CA THR A 111 15.43 -0.36 11.74
C THR A 111 15.68 0.31 10.39
N ALA A 112 14.60 0.80 9.76
CA ALA A 112 14.69 1.48 8.47
C ALA A 112 15.52 2.78 8.56
N SER A 113 16.32 3.05 7.53
CA SER A 113 17.09 4.29 7.44
C SER A 113 16.17 5.49 7.23
N ALA A 114 16.60 6.66 7.74
CA ALA A 114 15.94 7.93 7.47
C ALA A 114 15.76 8.15 5.96
N GLY A 115 14.56 8.58 5.54
CA GLY A 115 14.22 8.88 4.15
C GLY A 115 13.64 7.73 3.33
N THR A 116 13.67 6.48 3.81
CA THR A 116 13.05 5.33 3.09
C THR A 116 11.53 5.28 3.24
N ASN A 117 10.98 5.93 4.27
CA ASN A 117 9.57 5.82 4.72
C ASN A 117 9.10 4.38 4.98
N ALA A 118 9.99 3.39 5.00
CA ALA A 118 9.66 2.03 5.37
C ALA A 118 9.47 1.95 6.90
N PRO A 119 8.46 1.21 7.39
CA PRO A 119 8.26 1.07 8.83
C PRO A 119 9.40 0.28 9.47
N HIS A 120 9.71 0.61 10.73
CA HIS A 120 10.57 -0.22 11.56
C HIS A 120 9.85 -1.53 11.90
N LEU A 121 10.55 -2.64 11.67
CA LEU A 121 10.12 -4.00 11.99
C LEU A 121 10.75 -4.49 13.30
N ALA A 122 11.87 -3.89 13.72
CA ALA A 122 12.57 -4.27 14.93
C ALA A 122 11.64 -4.25 16.15
N GLY A 123 11.62 -5.35 16.91
CA GLY A 123 10.82 -5.53 18.12
C GLY A 123 9.31 -5.51 17.90
N GLN A 124 8.81 -5.54 16.66
CA GLN A 124 7.38 -5.70 16.42
C GLN A 124 6.90 -7.06 16.94
N PRO A 125 5.67 -7.15 17.50
CA PRO A 125 5.13 -8.42 17.93
C PRO A 125 5.08 -9.43 16.76
N PRO A 126 5.42 -10.72 16.97
CA PRO A 126 5.43 -11.72 15.90
C PRO A 126 4.10 -11.79 15.16
N SER A 127 2.99 -11.78 15.91
CA SER A 127 1.63 -11.77 15.36
C SER A 127 1.38 -10.60 14.41
N SER A 128 1.88 -9.41 14.73
CA SER A 128 1.71 -8.21 13.91
C SER A 128 2.45 -8.36 12.58
N THR A 129 3.72 -8.74 12.62
CA THR A 129 4.55 -8.93 11.41
C THR A 129 3.99 -10.03 10.51
N TYR A 130 3.70 -11.20 11.08
CA TYR A 130 3.11 -12.32 10.35
C TYR A 130 1.79 -11.93 9.67
N LYS A 131 0.88 -11.31 10.44
CA LYS A 131 -0.41 -10.86 9.92
C LYS A 131 -0.25 -9.91 8.74
N GLN A 132 0.63 -8.92 8.83
CA GLN A 132 0.82 -7.97 7.73
C GLN A 132 1.38 -8.66 6.49
N LEU A 133 2.35 -9.57 6.63
CA LEU A 133 2.90 -10.33 5.49
C LEU A 133 1.82 -11.19 4.81
N ARG A 134 0.98 -11.87 5.60
CA ARG A 134 -0.16 -12.65 5.08
C ARG A 134 -1.18 -11.77 4.37
N ASP A 135 -1.50 -10.61 4.94
CA ASP A 135 -2.46 -9.68 4.34
C ASP A 135 -1.90 -9.06 3.04
N PHE A 136 -0.59 -8.78 2.96
CA PHE A 136 0.04 -8.37 1.69
C PHE A 136 -0.02 -9.49 0.66
N LYS A 137 0.39 -10.72 1.02
CA LYS A 137 0.38 -11.88 0.13
C LYS A 137 -1.00 -12.17 -0.46
N SER A 138 -2.04 -12.07 0.36
CA SER A 138 -3.42 -12.37 -0.03
C SER A 138 -4.18 -11.19 -0.64
N GLY A 139 -3.58 -10.00 -0.69
CA GLY A 139 -4.22 -8.79 -1.23
C GLY A 139 -5.17 -8.07 -0.27
N HIS A 140 -5.40 -8.59 0.94
CA HIS A 140 -6.21 -7.90 1.97
C HIS A 140 -5.59 -6.57 2.42
N ARG A 141 -4.27 -6.44 2.30
CA ARG A 141 -3.56 -5.17 2.41
C ARG A 141 -2.90 -4.85 1.06
N PRO A 142 -3.51 -4.01 0.22
CA PRO A 142 -2.94 -3.68 -1.09
C PRO A 142 -1.64 -2.89 -0.93
N SER A 143 -0.62 -3.24 -1.70
CA SER A 143 0.63 -2.48 -1.79
C SER A 143 1.41 -2.86 -3.05
N ALA A 144 1.68 -1.87 -3.91
CA ALA A 144 2.51 -2.06 -5.09
C ALA A 144 3.96 -2.48 -4.77
N VAL A 145 4.43 -2.21 -3.54
CA VAL A 145 5.79 -2.51 -3.10
C VAL A 145 5.85 -3.85 -2.35
N MET A 146 5.01 -4.02 -1.33
CA MET A 146 5.14 -5.17 -0.43
C MET A 146 4.46 -6.44 -0.95
N GLN A 147 3.45 -6.32 -1.81
CA GLN A 147 2.74 -7.50 -2.32
C GLN A 147 3.66 -8.41 -3.16
N PRO A 148 4.42 -7.92 -4.15
CA PRO A 148 5.37 -8.77 -4.90
C PRO A 148 6.44 -9.43 -4.01
N LEU A 149 6.85 -8.74 -2.94
CA LEU A 149 7.82 -9.27 -1.97
C LEU A 149 7.21 -10.36 -1.07
N ALA A 150 5.91 -10.27 -0.76
CA ALA A 150 5.23 -11.23 0.09
C ALA A 150 4.69 -12.45 -0.66
N THR A 151 4.40 -12.34 -1.97
CA THR A 151 3.76 -13.40 -2.77
C THR A 151 4.49 -14.73 -2.68
N ASN A 152 5.82 -14.72 -2.73
CA ASN A 152 6.63 -15.94 -2.74
C ASN A 152 6.97 -16.50 -1.36
N LEU A 153 6.62 -15.82 -0.26
CA LEU A 153 6.88 -16.30 1.09
C LEU A 153 5.94 -17.46 1.43
N SER A 154 6.47 -18.58 1.90
CA SER A 154 5.66 -19.64 2.50
C SER A 154 5.06 -19.19 3.85
N ASP A 155 4.13 -19.97 4.41
CA ASP A 155 3.63 -19.73 5.77
C ASP A 155 4.78 -19.72 6.79
N GLN A 156 5.70 -20.68 6.65
CA GLN A 156 6.84 -20.82 7.54
C GLN A 156 7.80 -19.64 7.41
N ASP A 157 8.08 -19.16 6.19
CA ASP A 157 8.95 -17.99 5.98
C ASP A 157 8.40 -16.76 6.69
N MET A 158 7.08 -16.53 6.62
CA MET A 158 6.43 -15.40 7.30
C MET A 158 6.50 -15.54 8.83
N ARG A 159 6.41 -16.76 9.38
CA ARG A 159 6.58 -17.02 10.82
C ARG A 159 8.02 -16.82 11.27
N ASP A 160 8.99 -17.29 10.48
CA ASP A 160 10.41 -17.15 10.77
C ASP A 160 10.84 -15.68 10.72
N LEU A 161 10.40 -14.92 9.71
CA LEU A 161 10.59 -13.47 9.64
C LEU A 161 9.98 -12.74 10.84
N ALA A 162 8.75 -13.11 11.23
CA ALA A 162 8.08 -12.55 12.41
C ALA A 162 8.84 -12.84 13.71
N ALA A 163 9.35 -14.07 13.88
CA ALA A 163 10.19 -14.45 14.99
C ALA A 163 11.48 -13.61 15.02
N PHE A 164 12.19 -13.55 13.89
CA PHE A 164 13.44 -12.79 13.77
C PHE A 164 13.27 -11.30 14.14
N TYR A 165 12.30 -10.61 13.53
CA TYR A 165 12.10 -9.18 13.77
C TYR A 165 11.68 -8.86 15.20
N SER A 166 10.90 -9.74 15.83
CA SER A 166 10.50 -9.57 17.24
C SER A 166 11.67 -9.63 18.22
N GLN A 167 12.78 -10.29 17.86
CA GLN A 167 13.99 -10.38 18.67
C GLN A 167 14.97 -9.24 18.43
N GLN A 168 14.71 -8.37 17.44
CA GLN A 168 15.59 -7.24 17.17
C GLN A 168 15.37 -6.12 18.18
N GLN A 169 16.46 -5.47 18.57
CA GLN A 169 16.41 -4.34 19.50
C GLN A 169 15.78 -3.12 18.82
N ARG A 170 14.79 -2.52 19.48
CA ARG A 170 14.22 -1.23 19.06
C ARG A 170 15.18 -0.10 19.39
N GLU A 171 15.47 0.72 18.39
CA GLU A 171 16.06 2.04 18.61
C GLU A 171 14.92 2.98 19.04
N THR A 172 14.80 3.23 20.35
CA THR A 172 13.90 4.27 20.87
C THR A 172 14.61 5.61 20.77
N LEU A 173 14.08 6.53 19.96
CA LEU A 173 14.70 7.85 19.74
C LEU A 173 14.69 8.69 21.02
N VAL A 174 13.73 8.48 21.94
CA VAL A 174 13.62 9.28 23.17
C VAL A 174 14.48 8.78 24.32
N ALA A 175 14.86 7.49 24.34
CA ALA A 175 15.65 6.94 25.45
C ALA A 175 17.06 7.53 25.55
N HIS A 176 17.53 8.26 24.52
CA HIS A 176 18.88 8.84 24.49
C HIS A 176 18.92 10.36 24.75
N ALA A 177 17.79 11.08 24.76
CA ALA A 177 17.83 12.54 24.71
C ALA A 177 17.27 13.27 25.94
N GLY A 178 16.56 12.60 26.85
CA GLY A 178 15.96 13.28 28.02
C GLY A 178 14.94 14.38 27.67
N ILE A 179 14.47 14.43 26.42
CA ILE A 179 13.55 15.44 25.92
C ILE A 179 12.14 15.07 26.34
N GLN A 180 11.53 15.90 27.20
CA GLN A 180 10.10 15.84 27.49
C GLN A 180 9.33 16.34 26.25
N VAL A 181 8.79 15.42 25.46
CA VAL A 181 7.88 15.78 24.36
C VAL A 181 6.50 16.03 24.96
N GLU A 182 5.98 17.25 24.84
CA GLU A 182 4.61 17.58 25.22
C GLU A 182 3.63 16.66 24.49
N VAL A 183 2.74 16.00 25.23
CA VAL A 183 1.79 15.04 24.66
C VAL A 183 0.57 15.80 24.14
N PRO A 184 0.30 15.78 22.82
CA PRO A 184 -0.86 16.48 22.27
C PRO A 184 -2.18 15.92 22.82
N ARG A 185 -3.18 16.78 23.00
CA ARG A 185 -4.51 16.38 23.54
C ARG A 185 -5.15 15.23 22.76
N ILE A 186 -5.03 15.23 21.43
CA ILE A 186 -5.56 14.16 20.58
C ILE A 186 -4.88 12.80 20.85
N VAL A 187 -3.61 12.81 21.24
CA VAL A 187 -2.85 11.61 21.61
C VAL A 187 -3.22 11.14 23.02
N SER A 188 -3.28 12.06 23.98
CA SER A 188 -3.53 11.72 25.39
C SER A 188 -4.98 11.34 25.67
N ASN A 189 -5.94 12.00 25.02
CA ASN A 189 -7.37 11.89 25.34
C ASN A 189 -8.22 11.41 24.16
N GLY A 190 -7.68 11.40 22.94
CA GLY A 190 -8.51 11.24 21.74
C GLY A 190 -9.49 12.40 21.56
N SER A 191 -10.60 12.13 20.88
CA SER A 191 -11.75 13.01 20.79
C SER A 191 -13.05 12.19 20.97
N PRO A 192 -13.51 12.00 22.21
CA PRO A 192 -14.67 11.15 22.51
C PRO A 192 -15.94 11.57 21.76
N MET A 193 -16.17 12.87 21.60
CA MET A 193 -17.33 13.39 20.87
C MET A 193 -17.32 13.08 19.37
N ARG A 194 -16.14 12.79 18.80
CA ARG A 194 -15.97 12.32 17.42
C ARG A 194 -15.65 10.83 17.34
N ASN A 195 -15.84 10.11 18.45
CA ASN A 195 -15.53 8.68 18.57
C ASN A 195 -14.08 8.34 18.16
N VAL A 196 -13.13 9.23 18.50
CA VAL A 196 -11.69 8.98 18.34
C VAL A 196 -11.13 8.59 19.70
N GLY A 197 -10.67 7.35 19.84
CA GLY A 197 -10.02 6.86 21.06
C GLY A 197 -8.57 7.37 21.19
N ALA A 198 -8.05 7.39 22.42
CA ALA A 198 -6.63 7.64 22.64
C ALA A 198 -5.80 6.46 22.10
N CYS A 199 -4.81 6.73 21.23
CA CYS A 199 -4.08 5.68 20.51
C CYS A 199 -3.31 4.75 21.46
N ALA A 200 -2.79 5.33 22.56
CA ALA A 200 -2.07 4.63 23.62
C ALA A 200 -2.89 3.51 24.29
N THR A 201 -4.24 3.59 24.28
CA THR A 201 -5.09 2.55 24.88
C THR A 201 -4.93 1.19 24.19
N CYS A 202 -4.57 1.18 22.90
CA CYS A 202 -4.33 -0.05 22.16
C CYS A 202 -2.86 -0.23 21.79
N HIS A 203 -2.12 0.85 21.52
CA HIS A 203 -0.77 0.74 20.95
C HIS A 203 0.38 0.82 21.96
N SER A 204 0.10 1.10 23.24
CA SER A 204 1.16 1.15 24.26
C SER A 204 1.66 -0.25 24.65
N PRO A 205 2.96 -0.41 24.95
CA PRO A 205 3.49 -1.64 25.53
C PRO A 205 2.71 -2.05 26.78
N GLY A 206 2.39 -3.34 26.93
CA GLY A 206 1.67 -3.88 28.09
C GLY A 206 0.14 -3.88 28.00
N VAL A 207 -0.45 -3.05 27.15
CA VAL A 207 -1.90 -3.07 26.85
C VAL A 207 -2.23 -3.53 25.43
N ALA A 208 -1.22 -3.57 24.57
CA ALA A 208 -1.36 -4.02 23.18
C ALA A 208 -1.88 -5.45 23.09
N ARG A 209 -2.94 -5.63 22.31
CA ARG A 209 -3.51 -6.94 22.01
C ARG A 209 -2.68 -7.64 20.94
N VAL A 210 -2.96 -8.94 20.75
CA VAL A 210 -2.29 -9.73 19.72
C VAL A 210 -2.54 -9.11 18.33
N ALA A 211 -1.51 -9.07 17.50
CA ALA A 211 -1.46 -8.38 16.21
C ALA A 211 -1.65 -6.86 16.23
N THR A 212 -1.63 -6.22 17.40
CA THR A 212 -1.50 -4.77 17.49
C THR A 212 -0.04 -4.37 17.26
N PRO A 213 0.28 -3.56 16.24
CA PRO A 213 1.64 -3.12 16.01
C PRO A 213 2.06 -2.07 17.04
N ILE A 214 3.36 -2.04 17.32
CA ILE A 214 4.00 -0.92 18.00
C ILE A 214 4.10 0.24 17.02
N ILE A 215 3.70 1.43 17.43
CA ILE A 215 3.72 2.64 16.59
C ILE A 215 4.79 3.66 16.98
N ASP A 216 5.35 3.53 18.20
CA ASP A 216 6.48 4.33 18.65
C ASP A 216 7.68 4.14 17.71
N GLY A 217 8.27 5.26 17.30
CA GLY A 217 9.42 5.33 16.41
C GLY A 217 9.11 5.18 14.92
N LEU A 218 7.88 4.80 14.52
CA LEU A 218 7.54 4.65 13.09
C LEU A 218 7.70 5.97 12.32
N PRO A 219 8.20 5.97 11.07
CA PRO A 219 8.38 7.20 10.31
C PRO A 219 7.07 7.98 10.17
N ALA A 220 7.11 9.30 10.38
CA ALA A 220 5.92 10.15 10.34
C ALA A 220 5.17 10.04 9.00
N ALA A 221 5.88 10.03 7.87
CA ALA A 221 5.27 9.89 6.55
C ALA A 221 4.55 8.54 6.38
N TYR A 222 5.14 7.44 6.88
CA TYR A 222 4.47 6.14 6.91
C TYR A 222 3.18 6.20 7.72
N MET A 223 3.23 6.81 8.91
CA MET A 223 2.08 6.92 9.80
C MET A 223 0.95 7.76 9.17
N VAL A 224 1.28 8.89 8.55
CA VAL A 224 0.31 9.72 7.81
C VAL A 224 -0.37 8.89 6.71
N ASP A 225 0.38 8.15 5.89
CA ASP A 225 -0.23 7.32 4.85
C ASP A 225 -1.12 6.22 5.44
N GLN A 226 -0.67 5.52 6.49
CA GLN A 226 -1.47 4.45 7.08
C GLN A 226 -2.76 4.96 7.74
N LEU A 227 -2.71 6.09 8.45
CA LEU A 227 -3.89 6.70 9.07
C LEU A 227 -4.88 7.15 7.99
N ASN A 228 -4.40 7.81 6.93
CA ASN A 228 -5.24 8.19 5.80
C ASN A 228 -5.80 6.98 5.04
N ALA A 229 -5.02 5.91 4.90
CA ALA A 229 -5.47 4.69 4.24
C ALA A 229 -6.60 4.00 5.01
N PHE A 230 -6.53 3.95 6.34
CA PHE A 230 -7.64 3.46 7.17
C PHE A 230 -8.84 4.41 7.12
N LYS A 231 -8.62 5.74 7.24
CA LYS A 231 -9.69 6.76 7.21
C LYS A 231 -10.48 6.75 5.90
N SER A 232 -9.79 6.57 4.77
CA SER A 232 -10.40 6.48 3.43
C SER A 232 -10.92 5.09 3.06
N GLY A 233 -10.65 4.07 3.87
CA GLY A 233 -10.98 2.68 3.57
C GLY A 233 -10.02 1.99 2.60
N ARG A 234 -9.04 2.68 1.98
CA ARG A 234 -7.98 2.08 1.13
C ARG A 234 -7.24 0.94 1.83
N ARG A 235 -7.15 1.00 3.17
CA ARG A 235 -6.66 -0.07 4.02
C ARG A 235 -7.78 -0.52 4.95
N ALA A 236 -8.10 -1.80 4.90
CA ALA A 236 -9.20 -2.38 5.65
C ALA A 236 -8.89 -3.72 6.31
N ASN A 237 -7.62 -4.09 6.36
CA ASN A 237 -7.17 -5.33 6.96
C ASN A 237 -7.18 -5.32 8.50
N ASP A 238 -7.85 -4.36 9.14
CA ASP A 238 -8.01 -4.30 10.58
C ASP A 238 -9.11 -5.25 11.08
N ILE A 239 -8.85 -5.84 12.25
CA ILE A 239 -9.78 -6.77 12.89
C ILE A 239 -10.96 -5.97 13.44
N ASN A 240 -12.19 -6.36 13.10
CA ASN A 240 -13.42 -5.72 13.58
C ASN A 240 -13.48 -4.19 13.35
N GLN A 241 -12.86 -3.71 12.26
CA GLN A 241 -12.83 -2.28 11.89
C GLN A 241 -12.21 -1.36 12.96
N GLN A 242 -11.40 -1.90 13.88
CA GLN A 242 -10.87 -1.14 15.01
C GLN A 242 -10.10 0.10 14.58
N MET A 243 -9.22 -0.01 13.58
CA MET A 243 -8.41 1.12 13.13
C MET A 243 -9.26 2.10 12.33
N ARG A 244 -10.13 1.62 11.44
CA ARG A 244 -11.04 2.52 10.69
C ARG A 244 -11.92 3.32 11.63
N ASN A 245 -12.49 2.68 12.65
CA ASN A 245 -13.28 3.35 13.69
C ASN A 245 -12.42 4.31 14.53
N ALA A 246 -11.18 3.96 14.86
CA ALA A 246 -10.31 4.83 15.63
C ALA A 246 -9.92 6.13 14.90
N VAL A 247 -9.83 6.10 13.56
CA VAL A 247 -9.29 7.22 12.77
C VAL A 247 -10.34 7.99 11.96
N HIS A 248 -11.56 7.47 11.78
CA HIS A 248 -12.57 8.10 10.91
C HIS A 248 -12.85 9.57 11.28
N GLY A 249 -12.84 9.89 12.58
CA GLY A 249 -13.13 11.22 13.10
C GLY A 249 -11.93 12.16 13.16
N LEU A 250 -10.70 11.72 12.83
CA LEU A 250 -9.50 12.57 12.88
C LEU A 250 -9.51 13.62 11.78
N THR A 251 -9.07 14.84 12.09
CA THR A 251 -8.76 15.85 11.06
C THR A 251 -7.39 15.59 10.44
N ASP A 252 -7.11 16.19 9.29
CA ASP A 252 -5.82 16.00 8.61
C ASP A 252 -4.66 16.59 9.43
N GLN A 253 -4.90 17.73 10.09
CA GLN A 253 -3.95 18.32 11.04
C GLN A 253 -3.69 17.39 12.24
N GLU A 254 -4.72 16.72 12.76
CA GLU A 254 -4.55 15.76 13.85
C GLU A 254 -3.77 14.51 13.43
N ILE A 255 -3.97 14.04 12.19
CA ILE A 255 -3.17 12.94 11.63
C ILE A 255 -1.68 13.32 11.61
N GLU A 256 -1.35 14.53 11.17
CA GLU A 256 0.04 15.02 11.19
C GLU A 256 0.60 15.12 12.61
N VAL A 257 -0.19 15.63 13.56
CA VAL A 257 0.22 15.76 14.98
C VAL A 257 0.49 14.39 15.60
N VAL A 258 -0.41 13.42 15.40
CA VAL A 258 -0.25 12.04 15.89
C VAL A 258 0.99 11.40 15.26
N ALA A 259 1.13 11.53 13.93
CA ALA A 259 2.27 10.98 13.20
C ALA A 259 3.60 11.53 13.69
N LYS A 260 3.71 12.85 13.86
CA LYS A 260 4.91 13.51 14.34
C LYS A 260 5.26 13.09 15.77
N TYR A 261 4.26 13.02 16.65
CA TYR A 261 4.46 12.64 18.04
C TYR A 261 5.04 11.21 18.16
N TYR A 262 4.39 10.23 17.53
CA TYR A 262 4.83 8.83 17.63
C TYR A 262 6.13 8.56 16.88
N ALA A 263 6.40 9.26 15.77
CA ALA A 263 7.69 9.20 15.09
C ALA A 263 8.84 9.72 15.95
N SER A 264 8.57 10.63 16.90
CA SER A 264 9.58 11.15 17.81
C SER A 264 9.78 10.33 19.08
N ARG A 265 9.10 9.18 19.27
CA ARG A 265 9.19 8.34 20.49
C ARG A 265 10.30 7.29 20.46
#